data_AF-A0A7L4NU12-F1
#
_entry.id   AF-A0A7L4NU12-F1
#
_cell.length_a   1.000
_cell.length_b   1.000
_cell.length_c   1.000
_cell.angle_alpha   90.00
_cell.angle_beta   90.00
_cell.angle_gamma   90.00
#
_symmetry.space_group_name_H-M   'P 1'
#
loop_
_entity.id
_entity.type
_entity.pdbx_description
1 polymer ?
#
loop_
_entity_poly.entity_id
_entity_poly.type
_entity_poly.pdbx_seq_one_letter_code
_entity_poly.pdbx_strand_id
1 'polypeptide(L)'
;MITEIVGIIVLFAAVRTLIAQDRSERMLYLNVIGFGMSALIALYIQTPFGAIIAITYFVASTLSSNAIAYSIGRVKDEIILDD
;
A
#
# COMPACT_ATOMS: atom_id res chain seq x y z
N MET A 1 19.48 9.00 0.16
CA MET A 1 19.22 8.39 -1.17
C MET A 1 18.07 7.37 -1.14
N ILE A 2 18.09 6.36 -0.27
CA ILE A 2 17.02 5.33 -0.22
C ILE A 2 15.68 5.94 0.22
N THR A 3 15.69 6.79 1.26
CA THR A 3 14.49 7.45 1.78
C THR A 3 13.76 8.26 0.71
N GLU A 4 14.49 8.99 -0.11
CA GLU A 4 13.97 9.81 -1.20
C GLU A 4 13.42 8.95 -2.33
N ILE A 5 14.07 7.84 -2.67
CA ILE A 5 13.56 6.88 -3.66
C ILE A 5 12.22 6.30 -3.20
N VAL A 6 12.14 5.83 -1.94
CA VAL A 6 10.89 5.32 -1.37
C VAL A 6 9.82 6.41 -1.34
N GLY A 7 10.19 7.64 -0.96
CA GLY A 7 9.28 8.79 -0.96
C GLY A 7 8.69 9.08 -2.34
N ILE A 8 9.51 9.05 -3.40
CA ILE A 8 9.06 9.23 -4.79
C ILE A 8 8.11 8.10 -5.21
N ILE A 9 8.42 6.84 -4.86
CA ILE A 9 7.56 5.70 -5.17
C ILE A 9 6.19 5.85 -4.48
N VAL A 10 6.17 6.23 -3.20
CA VAL A 10 4.93 6.45 -2.44
C VAL A 10 4.12 7.60 -3.04
N LEU A 11 4.77 8.71 -3.39
CA LEU A 11 4.10 9.85 -4.04
C LEU A 11 3.48 9.45 -5.38
N PHE A 12 4.24 8.72 -6.21
CA PHE A 12 3.76 8.20 -7.48
C PHE A 12 2.54 7.28 -7.29
N ALA A 13 2.61 6.33 -6.35
CA ALA A 13 1.50 5.43 -6.04
C ALA A 13 0.28 6.19 -5.52
N ALA A 14 0.47 7.22 -4.69
CA ALA A 14 -0.62 8.08 -4.23
C ALA A 14 -1.32 8.79 -5.39
N VAL A 15 -0.57 9.39 -6.31
CA VAL A 15 -1.14 10.02 -7.51
C VAL A 15 -1.87 9.00 -8.38
N ARG A 16 -1.28 7.83 -8.62
CA ARG A 16 -1.91 6.76 -9.39
C ARG A 16 -3.19 6.24 -8.73
N THR A 17 -3.26 6.19 -7.40
CA THR A 17 -4.46 5.78 -6.65
C THR A 17 -5.65 6.71 -6.90
N LEU A 18 -5.38 8.00 -7.14
CA LEU A 18 -6.41 9.01 -7.44
C LEU A 18 -6.87 8.98 -8.90
N ILE A 19 -5.97 8.65 -9.83
CA ILE A 19 -6.21 8.70 -11.27
C ILE A 19 -6.75 7.37 -11.82
N ALA A 20 -6.35 6.24 -11.24
CA ALA A 20 -6.75 4.93 -11.75
C ALA A 20 -8.27 4.76 -11.73
N GLN A 21 -8.83 4.34 -12.87
CA GLN A 21 -10.27 4.14 -13.03
C GLN A 21 -10.70 2.75 -12.55
N ASP A 22 -9.84 1.75 -12.72
CA ASP A 22 -10.09 0.39 -12.28
C ASP A 22 -9.92 0.26 -10.76
N ARG A 23 -10.91 -0.33 -10.09
CA ARG A 23 -10.88 -0.51 -8.62
C ARG A 23 -9.75 -1.43 -8.18
N SER A 24 -9.48 -2.50 -8.92
CA SER A 24 -8.41 -3.45 -8.63
C SER A 24 -7.04 -2.78 -8.74
N GLU A 25 -6.87 -1.94 -9.76
CA GLU A 25 -5.65 -1.16 -9.95
C GLU A 25 -5.41 -0.18 -8.79
N ARG A 26 -6.45 0.54 -8.35
CA ARG A 26 -6.36 1.44 -7.18
C ARG A 26 -5.95 0.70 -5.91
N MET A 27 -6.48 -0.50 -5.69
CA MET A 27 -6.15 -1.31 -4.53
C MET A 27 -4.68 -1.75 -4.52
N LEU A 28 -4.10 -2.04 -5.69
CA LEU A 28 -2.66 -2.34 -5.79
C LEU A 28 -1.80 -1.15 -5.39
N TYR A 29 -2.15 0.07 -5.82
CA TYR A 29 -1.42 1.26 -5.41
C TYR A 29 -1.55 1.58 -3.92
N LEU A 30 -2.72 1.36 -3.33
CA LEU A 30 -2.91 1.46 -1.87
C LEU A 30 -1.99 0.50 -1.10
N ASN A 31 -1.78 -0.71 -1.62
CA ASN A 31 -0.86 -1.67 -1.01
C ASN A 31 0.60 -1.15 -1.00
N VAL A 32 1.05 -0.57 -2.13
CA VAL A 32 2.38 0.03 -2.23
C VAL A 32 2.55 1.18 -1.23
N ILE A 33 1.52 2.01 -1.07
CA ILE A 33 1.55 3.12 -0.09
C ILE A 33 1.70 2.56 1.33
N GLY A 34 0.93 1.53 1.71
CA GLY A 34 1.00 0.95 3.06
C GLY A 34 2.40 0.48 3.45
N PHE A 35 3.01 -0.37 2.62
CA PHE A 35 4.38 -0.84 2.85
C PHE A 35 5.43 0.27 2.72
N GLY A 36 5.25 1.20 1.77
CA GLY A 36 6.13 2.34 1.61
C GLY A 36 6.14 3.26 2.84
N MET A 37 4.99 3.48 3.47
CA MET A 37 4.90 4.24 4.72
C MET A 37 5.63 3.55 5.87
N SER A 38 5.50 2.22 6.01
CA SER A 38 6.29 1.47 7.00
C SER A 38 7.80 1.64 6.79
N ALA A 39 8.26 1.56 5.54
CA ALA A 39 9.67 1.79 5.20
C ALA A 39 10.12 3.23 5.49
N LEU A 40 9.30 4.23 5.16
CA LEU A 40 9.60 5.64 5.46
C LEU A 40 9.73 5.89 6.96
N ILE A 41 8.85 5.29 7.77
CA ILE A 41 8.92 5.40 9.24
C ILE A 41 10.25 4.81 9.74
N ALA A 42 10.61 3.60 9.28
CA ALA A 42 11.85 2.93 9.68
C ALA A 42 13.12 3.69 9.24
N LEU A 43 13.10 4.32 8.06
CA LEU A 43 14.24 5.04 7.51
C LEU A 43 14.39 6.45 8.09
N TYR A 44 13.29 7.13 8.41
CA TYR A 44 13.31 8.51 8.87
C TYR A 44 13.38 8.63 10.40
N ILE A 45 12.66 7.80 11.13
CA ILE A 45 12.56 7.88 12.60
C ILE A 45 13.55 6.89 13.24
N GLN A 46 14.78 7.34 13.45
CA GLN A 46 15.88 6.55 14.01
C GLN A 46 15.81 6.45 15.56
N THR A 47 14.67 6.04 16.09
CA THR A 47 14.47 5.80 17.53
C THR A 47 13.85 4.42 17.77
N PRO A 48 14.02 3.83 18.97
CA PRO A 48 13.38 2.55 19.30
C PRO A 48 11.86 2.60 19.14
N PHE A 49 11.23 3.74 19.47
CA PHE A 49 9.80 3.92 19.27
C PHE A 49 9.43 4.01 17.79
N GLY A 50 10.26 4.65 16.96
CA GLY A 50 10.11 4.64 15.50
C GLY A 50 10.09 3.23 14.91
N ALA A 51 10.96 2.35 15.41
CA ALA A 51 10.97 0.93 15.02
C ALA A 51 9.67 0.21 15.40
N ILE A 52 9.15 0.44 16.61
CA ILE A 52 7.86 -0.14 17.05
C ILE A 52 6.74 0.30 16.10
N ILE A 53 6.64 1.60 15.79
CA ILE A 53 5.63 2.13 14.87
C ILE A 53 5.79 1.48 13.48
N ALA A 54 7.01 1.40 12.95
CA ALA A 54 7.26 0.81 11.64
C ALA A 54 6.78 -0.65 11.57
N ILE A 55 7.05 -1.45 12.62
CA ILE A 55 6.60 -2.84 12.74
C ILE A 55 5.07 -2.91 12.82
N THR A 56 4.45 -2.08 13.66
CA THR A 56 2.98 -2.03 13.76
C THR A 56 2.36 -1.71 12.40
N TYR A 57 2.90 -0.72 11.69
CA TYR A 57 2.43 -0.34 10.35
C TYR A 57 2.66 -1.45 9.32
N PHE A 58 3.78 -2.17 9.42
CA PHE A 58 4.10 -3.31 8.55
C PHE A 58 3.10 -4.46 8.73
N VAL A 59 2.79 -4.83 9.98
CA VAL A 59 1.82 -5.89 10.30
C VAL A 59 0.42 -5.48 9.83
N ALA A 60 0.00 -4.24 10.11
CA ALA A 60 -1.28 -3.72 9.66
C ALA A 60 -1.37 -3.70 8.11
N SER A 61 -0.31 -3.28 7.42
CA SER A 61 -0.23 -3.30 5.96
C SER A 61 -0.29 -4.72 5.40
N THR A 62 0.27 -5.71 6.10
CA THR A 62 0.18 -7.12 5.71
C THR A 62 -1.27 -7.63 5.78
N LEU A 63 -1.99 -7.31 6.86
CA LEU A 63 -3.40 -7.63 6.99
C LEU A 63 -4.24 -6.95 5.89
N SER A 64 -3.99 -5.66 5.65
CA SER A 64 -4.66 -4.88 4.61
C SER A 64 -4.35 -5.43 3.20
N SER A 65 -3.11 -5.84 2.92
CA SER A 65 -2.70 -6.44 1.65
C SER A 65 -3.46 -7.73 1.35
N ASN A 66 -3.67 -8.58 2.36
CA ASN A 66 -4.45 -9.80 2.19
C ASN A 66 -5.94 -9.51 1.98
N ALA A 67 -6.49 -8.52 2.69
CA ALA A 67 -7.84 -8.06 2.46
C ALA A 67 -8.02 -7.48 1.05
N ILE A 68 -7.05 -6.70 0.57
CA ILE A 68 -6.99 -6.19 -0.81
C ILE A 68 -6.98 -7.34 -1.82
N ALA A 69 -6.12 -8.35 -1.63
CA ALA A 69 -6.05 -9.49 -2.54
C ALA A 69 -7.39 -10.25 -2.60
N TYR A 70 -8.03 -10.45 -1.45
CA TYR A 70 -9.36 -11.04 -1.38
C TYR A 70 -10.43 -10.18 -2.09
N SER A 71 -10.41 -8.85 -1.88
CA SER A 71 -11.33 -7.92 -2.54
C SER A 71 -11.14 -7.87 -4.06
N ILE A 72 -9.90 -7.89 -4.56
CA ILE A 72 -9.60 -7.92 -6.00
C ILE A 72 -10.15 -9.21 -6.63
N GLY A 73 -10.00 -10.36 -5.96
CA GLY A 73 -10.58 -11.62 -6.41
C GLY A 73 -12.09 -11.50 -6.60
N ARG A 74 -12.79 -10.95 -5.59
CA ARG A 74 -14.24 -10.73 -5.66
C ARG A 74 -14.67 -9.75 -6.74
N VAL A 75 -13.94 -8.64 -6.93
CA VAL A 75 -14.24 -7.65 -7.97
C VAL A 75 -14.13 -8.29 -9.36
N LYS A 76 -13.16 -9.19 -9.58
CA LYS A 76 -13.06 -9.94 -10.83
C LYS A 76 -14.23 -10.89 -11.04
N ASP A 77 -14.67 -11.59 -9.99
CA ASP A 77 -15.80 -12.51 -10.07
C ASP A 77 -17.12 -11.77 -10.35
N GLU A 78 -17.32 -10.56 -9.82
CA GLU A 78 -18.49 -9.71 -10.10
C GLU A 78 -18.59 -9.31 -11.58
N ILE A 79 -17.46 -8.98 -12.22
CA ILE A 79 -17.44 -8.59 -13.64
C ILE A 79 -17.87 -9.75 -14.56
N ILE A 80 -17.60 -11.00 -14.17
CA ILE A 80 -17.91 -12.19 -14.99
C ILE A 80 -19.41 -12.56 -14.92
N LEU A 81 -20.12 -12.13 -13.88
CA LEU A 81 -21.53 -12.46 -13.67
C LEU A 81 -22.51 -11.50 -14.38
N ASP A 82 -22.01 -10.37 -14.90
CA ASP A 82 -22.81 -9.37 -15.65
C ASP A 82 -22.88 -9.66 -17.17
N ASP A 83 -22.30 -10.78 -17.64
CA ASP A 83 -22.42 -11.32 -19.01
C ASP A 83 -23.48 -12.45 -19.11
#